data_AF-A0A5C5YD52-F1
#
_entry.id   AF-A0A5C5YD52-F1
#
_cell.length_a   1.000
_cell.length_b   1.000
_cell.length_c   1.000
_cell.angle_alpha   90.00
_cell.angle_beta   90.00
_cell.angle_gamma   90.00
#
_symmetry.space_group_name_H-M   'P 1'
#
loop_
_entity.id
_entity.type
_entity.pdbx_description
1 polymer ?
#
loop_
_entity_poly.entity_id
_entity_poly.type
_entity_poly.pdbx_seq_one_letter_code
_entity_poly.pdbx_strand_id
1 'polypeptide(L)'
;MRDVIESLYDYLIDNWPELLWIVVAAYVASYLAGRRARTRWRRREFLDRLNVSLTSIEKGVLKIRTILEMDCTEILLNPSASKALGELASKTTLDDPVIPIPKADAWYYLNAVLNEVSERFALGHLRRDASMDVHTETYLMCLTHEQAGQVRTRKIRAMMVRKSLLLNLPAETPSFERPTHSTRWETLQKMAEKYRSRPDQFVEMEISL
;
A
#
# COMPACT_ATOMS: atom_id res chain seq x y z
N MET A 1 -51.85 20.23 11.61
CA MET A 1 -51.04 20.42 10.38
C MET A 1 -50.62 21.87 10.21
N ARG A 2 -51.55 22.84 10.38
CA ARG A 2 -51.21 24.28 10.48
C ARG A 2 -50.26 24.59 11.64
N ASP A 3 -50.53 24.06 12.83
CA ASP A 3 -49.72 24.35 14.03
C ASP A 3 -48.26 23.85 13.92
N VAL A 4 -48.04 22.76 13.17
CA VAL A 4 -46.69 22.23 12.89
C VAL A 4 -45.96 23.13 11.89
N ILE A 5 -46.68 23.71 10.93
CA ILE A 5 -46.12 24.62 9.93
C ILE A 5 -45.79 25.98 10.58
N GLU A 6 -46.65 26.49 11.46
CA GLU A 6 -46.39 27.72 12.23
C GLU A 6 -45.20 27.53 13.18
N SER A 7 -45.15 26.42 13.92
CA SER A 7 -44.00 26.11 14.78
C SER A 7 -42.67 25.98 14.00
N LEU A 8 -42.70 25.38 12.80
CA LEU A 8 -41.53 25.33 11.91
C LEU A 8 -41.13 26.71 11.40
N TYR A 9 -42.11 27.56 11.10
CA TYR A 9 -41.90 28.91 10.59
C TYR A 9 -41.27 29.82 11.65
N ASP A 10 -41.80 29.78 12.88
CA ASP A 10 -41.25 30.53 14.02
C ASP A 10 -39.82 30.07 14.34
N TYR A 11 -39.60 28.75 14.36
CA TYR A 11 -38.26 28.20 14.55
C TYR A 11 -37.27 28.62 13.44
N LEU A 12 -37.72 28.65 12.18
CA LEU A 12 -36.93 29.10 11.05
C LEU A 12 -36.57 30.57 11.15
N ILE A 13 -37.49 31.44 11.58
CA ILE A 13 -37.24 32.87 11.76
C ILE A 13 -36.27 33.11 12.92
N ASP A 14 -36.47 32.45 14.05
CA ASP A 14 -35.64 32.68 15.23
C ASP A 14 -34.20 32.16 15.04
N ASN A 15 -34.01 31.14 14.20
CA ASN A 15 -32.72 30.47 14.01
C ASN A 15 -32.14 30.62 12.58
N TRP A 16 -32.72 31.47 11.72
CA TRP A 16 -32.25 31.63 10.33
C TRP A 16 -30.75 31.95 10.20
N PRO A 17 -30.11 32.74 11.09
CA PRO A 17 -28.68 33.02 10.98
C PRO A 17 -27.83 31.78 11.28
N GLU A 18 -28.23 30.97 12.25
CA GLU A 18 -27.53 29.72 12.60
C GLU A 18 -27.69 28.67 11.51
N LEU A 19 -28.90 28.54 10.95
CA LEU A 19 -29.17 27.66 9.81
C LEU A 19 -28.36 28.08 8.58
N LEU A 20 -28.23 29.38 8.32
CA LEU A 20 -27.37 29.89 7.25
C LEU A 20 -25.91 29.49 7.48
N TRP A 21 -25.39 29.62 8.70
CA TRP A 21 -24.03 29.21 9.04
C TRP A 21 -23.79 27.71 8.83
N ILE A 22 -24.76 26.87 9.21
CA ILE A 22 -24.68 25.42 8.98
C ILE A 22 -24.60 25.11 7.47
N VAL A 23 -25.45 25.74 6.67
CA VAL A 23 -25.47 25.56 5.21
C VAL A 23 -24.15 26.02 4.58
N VAL A 24 -23.65 27.19 4.97
CA VAL A 24 -22.37 27.72 4.48
C VAL A 24 -21.21 26.81 4.89
N ALA A 25 -21.15 26.37 6.15
CA ALA A 25 -20.11 25.46 6.62
C ALA A 25 -20.14 24.11 5.88
N ALA A 26 -21.34 23.53 5.69
CA ALA A 26 -21.53 22.30 4.94
C ALA A 26 -21.13 22.45 3.46
N TYR A 27 -21.47 23.59 2.84
CA TYR A 27 -21.07 23.89 1.47
C TYR A 27 -19.55 24.01 1.33
N VAL A 28 -18.90 24.76 2.21
CA VAL A 28 -17.44 24.93 2.21
C VAL A 28 -16.74 23.58 2.45
N ALA A 29 -17.20 22.80 3.43
CA ALA A 29 -16.67 21.47 3.72
C ALA A 29 -16.80 20.53 2.50
N SER A 30 -17.97 20.50 1.86
CA SER A 30 -18.24 19.68 0.67
C SER A 30 -17.38 20.11 -0.52
N TYR A 31 -17.20 21.42 -0.73
CA TYR A 31 -16.36 21.96 -1.78
C TYR A 31 -14.88 21.59 -1.58
N LEU A 32 -14.35 21.74 -0.36
CA LEU A 32 -12.97 21.39 -0.03
C LEU A 32 -12.73 19.88 -0.16
N ALA A 33 -13.65 19.04 0.31
CA ALA A 33 -13.60 17.59 0.14
C ALA A 33 -13.59 17.20 -1.35
N GLY A 34 -14.50 17.77 -2.14
CA GLY A 34 -14.58 17.53 -3.58
C GLY A 34 -13.36 18.01 -4.36
N ARG A 35 -12.72 19.11 -3.95
CA ARG A 35 -11.48 19.60 -4.54
C ARG A 35 -10.32 18.65 -4.26
N ARG A 36 -10.16 18.18 -3.01
CA ARG A 36 -9.13 17.18 -2.65
C ARG A 36 -9.31 15.86 -3.41
N ALA A 37 -10.54 15.38 -3.53
CA ALA A 37 -10.86 14.19 -4.33
C ALA A 37 -10.47 14.37 -5.81
N ARG A 38 -10.80 15.52 -6.41
CA ARG A 38 -10.41 15.84 -7.80
C ARG A 38 -8.89 15.94 -7.98
N THR A 39 -8.16 16.50 -7.02
CA THR A 39 -6.69 16.55 -7.07
C THR A 39 -6.07 15.16 -6.98
N ARG A 40 -6.55 14.30 -6.08
CA ARG A 40 -6.11 12.89 -5.97
C ARG A 40 -6.35 12.11 -7.26
N TRP A 41 -7.54 12.26 -7.85
CA TRP A 41 -7.89 11.66 -9.14
C TRP A 41 -6.97 12.14 -10.27
N ARG A 42 -6.70 13.46 -10.36
CA ARG A 42 -5.77 14.03 -11.34
C ARG A 42 -4.34 13.54 -11.17
N ARG A 43 -3.89 13.30 -9.93
CA ARG A 43 -2.55 12.75 -9.62
C ARG A 43 -2.45 11.24 -9.79
N ARG A 44 -3.56 10.52 -9.95
CA ARG A 44 -3.61 9.03 -10.03
C ARG A 44 -2.83 8.36 -8.88
N GLU A 45 -2.90 8.99 -7.71
CA GLU A 45 -2.29 8.53 -6.46
C GLU A 45 -3.33 7.72 -5.70
N PHE A 46 -3.18 6.40 -5.73
CA PHE A 46 -4.02 5.44 -5.00
C PHE A 46 -3.23 4.95 -3.78
N LEU A 47 -2.96 5.88 -2.85
CA LEU A 47 -2.27 5.59 -1.59
C LEU A 47 -3.21 5.00 -0.52
N ASP A 48 -4.49 4.88 -0.86
CA ASP A 48 -5.52 4.19 -0.11
C ASP A 48 -5.51 2.67 -0.36
N ARG A 49 -4.84 2.20 -1.41
CA ARG A 49 -4.74 0.78 -1.77
C ARG A 49 -3.31 0.27 -1.68
N LEU A 50 -3.17 -0.96 -1.19
CA LEU A 50 -1.90 -1.67 -1.11
C LEU A 50 -1.93 -2.85 -2.08
N ASN A 51 -0.90 -2.93 -2.92
CA ASN A 51 -0.69 -4.03 -3.85
C ASN A 51 0.46 -4.91 -3.34
N VAL A 52 0.22 -6.20 -3.13
CA VAL A 52 1.29 -7.16 -2.85
C VAL A 52 1.75 -7.74 -4.18
N SER A 53 3.02 -7.51 -4.53
CA SER A 53 3.59 -7.99 -5.78
C SER A 53 4.73 -8.96 -5.53
N LEU A 54 4.68 -10.12 -6.17
CA LEU A 54 5.77 -11.06 -6.27
C LEU A 54 6.69 -10.67 -7.45
N THR A 55 7.97 -10.54 -7.16
CA THR A 55 9.00 -10.25 -8.15
C THR A 55 9.94 -11.45 -8.29
N SER A 56 10.12 -11.92 -9.52
CA SER A 56 11.01 -13.04 -9.87
C SER A 56 11.84 -12.73 -11.11
N ILE A 57 12.96 -13.43 -11.26
CA ILE A 57 13.73 -13.45 -12.51
C ILE A 57 13.69 -14.88 -13.03
N GLU A 58 13.13 -15.06 -14.22
CA GLU A 58 12.99 -16.36 -14.86
C GLU A 58 13.61 -16.29 -16.25
N LYS A 59 14.61 -17.14 -16.51
CA LYS A 59 15.32 -17.18 -17.81
C LYS A 59 15.85 -15.79 -18.24
N GLY A 60 16.36 -15.01 -17.29
CA GLY A 60 16.88 -13.65 -17.54
C GLY A 60 15.81 -12.58 -17.78
N VAL A 61 14.53 -12.88 -17.51
CA VAL A 61 13.42 -11.92 -17.63
C VAL A 61 12.89 -11.55 -16.24
N LEU A 62 12.84 -10.25 -15.93
CA LEU A 62 12.20 -9.74 -14.72
C LEU A 62 10.67 -9.80 -14.85
N LYS A 63 10.05 -10.64 -14.02
CA LYS A 63 8.62 -10.83 -13.96
C LYS A 63 8.04 -10.24 -12.69
N ILE A 64 6.87 -9.63 -12.84
CA ILE A 64 6.11 -9.02 -11.74
C ILE A 64 4.70 -9.60 -11.77
N ARG A 65 4.24 -10.18 -10.65
CA ARG A 65 2.89 -10.73 -10.52
C ARG A 65 2.23 -10.17 -9.27
N THR A 66 0.96 -9.78 -9.41
CA THR A 66 0.16 -9.35 -8.26
C THR A 66 -0.32 -10.59 -7.53
N ILE A 67 -0.06 -10.68 -6.23
CA ILE A 67 -0.63 -11.70 -5.34
C ILE A 67 -2.01 -11.26 -4.87
N LEU A 68 -2.12 -10.00 -4.41
CA LEU A 68 -3.38 -9.38 -4.01
C LEU A 68 -3.30 -7.85 -4.16
N GLU A 69 -4.47 -7.22 -4.21
CA GLU A 69 -4.60 -5.76 -4.11
C GLU A 69 -5.86 -5.43 -3.31
N MET A 70 -5.69 -4.78 -2.16
CA MET A 70 -6.75 -4.49 -1.19
C MET A 70 -6.60 -3.08 -0.62
N ASP A 71 -7.65 -2.60 0.05
CA ASP A 71 -7.63 -1.29 0.66
C ASP A 71 -6.78 -1.33 1.94
N CYS A 72 -5.98 -0.28 2.17
CA CYS A 72 -5.07 -0.22 3.32
C CYS A 72 -5.83 -0.28 4.65
N THR A 73 -7.09 0.12 4.67
CA THR A 73 -7.96 0.05 5.85
C THR A 73 -8.42 -1.36 6.16
N GLU A 74 -8.56 -2.20 5.14
CA GLU A 74 -8.89 -3.63 5.31
C GLU A 74 -7.67 -4.41 5.80
N ILE A 75 -6.49 -4.11 5.26
CA ILE A 75 -5.25 -4.80 5.67
C ILE A 75 -4.82 -4.39 7.08
N LEU A 76 -4.82 -3.09 7.38
CA LEU A 76 -4.31 -2.59 8.67
C LEU A 76 -5.37 -2.63 9.79
N LEU A 77 -6.64 -2.81 9.43
CA LEU A 77 -7.80 -2.77 10.34
C LEU A 77 -7.88 -1.49 11.20
N ASN A 78 -7.19 -0.43 10.77
CA ASN A 78 -7.07 0.83 11.51
C ASN A 78 -6.94 2.01 10.51
N PRO A 79 -7.99 2.83 10.34
CA PRO A 79 -7.97 3.97 9.41
C PRO A 79 -6.87 4.99 9.69
N SER A 80 -6.51 5.21 10.97
CA SER A 80 -5.43 6.12 11.35
C SER A 80 -4.08 5.58 10.89
N ALA A 81 -3.86 4.27 11.02
CA ALA A 81 -2.66 3.63 10.52
C ALA A 81 -2.55 3.69 8.99
N SER A 82 -3.67 3.47 8.27
CA SER A 82 -3.72 3.59 6.81
C SER A 82 -3.38 5.01 6.34
N LYS A 83 -3.92 6.02 7.02
CA LYS A 83 -3.60 7.43 6.75
C LYS A 83 -2.12 7.72 6.99
N ALA A 84 -1.58 7.29 8.13
CA ALA A 84 -0.17 7.47 8.47
C ALA A 84 0.76 6.76 7.47
N LEU A 85 0.39 5.56 7.00
CA LEU A 85 1.14 4.86 5.95
C LEU A 85 1.14 5.64 4.63
N GLY A 86 0.00 6.21 4.23
CA GLY A 86 -0.08 7.07 3.05
C GLY A 86 0.78 8.33 3.18
N GLU A 87 0.84 8.94 4.37
CA GLU A 87 1.72 10.07 4.65
C GLU A 87 3.21 9.67 4.58
N LEU A 88 3.58 8.51 5.14
CA LEU A 88 4.93 7.97 5.01
C LEU A 88 5.30 7.65 3.56
N ALA A 89 4.37 7.08 2.79
CA ALA A 89 4.55 6.79 1.38
C ALA A 89 4.81 8.06 0.57
N SER A 90 4.15 9.18 0.91
CA SER A 90 4.39 10.46 0.24
C SER A 90 5.81 11.03 0.44
N LYS A 91 6.57 10.51 1.42
CA LYS A 91 7.94 10.92 1.72
C LYS A 91 9.00 10.12 0.93
N THR A 92 8.60 9.08 0.19
CA THR A 92 9.54 8.36 -0.67
C THR A 92 10.06 9.25 -1.78
N THR A 93 11.19 8.90 -2.36
CA THR A 93 11.78 9.61 -3.51
C THR A 93 12.11 8.60 -4.61
N LEU A 94 12.62 9.10 -5.74
CA LEU A 94 13.16 8.22 -6.77
C LEU A 94 14.35 7.41 -6.24
N ASP A 95 15.15 8.01 -5.35
CA ASP A 95 16.37 7.43 -4.80
C ASP A 95 16.12 6.53 -3.59
N ASP A 96 15.07 6.78 -2.82
CA ASP A 96 14.65 5.95 -1.68
C ASP A 96 13.17 5.56 -1.85
N PRO A 97 12.87 4.47 -2.59
CA PRO A 97 11.51 4.02 -2.85
C PRO A 97 10.91 3.22 -1.68
N VAL A 98 11.72 2.82 -0.70
CA VAL A 98 11.26 2.10 0.50
C VAL A 98 10.58 3.10 1.43
N ILE A 99 9.38 2.75 1.89
CA ILE A 99 8.61 3.63 2.77
C ILE A 99 9.36 3.77 4.11
N PRO A 100 9.67 5.00 4.58
CA PRO A 100 10.52 5.22 5.74
C PRO A 100 9.75 5.02 7.06
N ILE A 101 9.38 3.78 7.35
CA ILE A 101 8.63 3.43 8.56
C ILE A 101 9.57 3.51 9.78
N PRO A 102 9.14 4.16 10.88
CA PRO A 102 9.88 4.14 12.15
C PRO A 102 10.07 2.71 12.65
N LYS A 103 11.23 2.42 13.23
CA LYS A 103 11.58 1.06 13.70
C LYS A 103 10.56 0.51 14.71
N ALA A 104 10.01 1.37 15.57
CA ALA A 104 9.01 0.98 16.57
C ALA A 104 7.68 0.50 15.93
N ASP A 105 7.36 1.01 14.74
CA ASP A 105 6.08 0.75 14.07
C ASP A 105 6.21 -0.26 12.93
N ALA A 106 7.45 -0.56 12.50
CA ALA A 106 7.72 -1.39 11.32
C ALA A 106 7.05 -2.77 11.41
N TRP A 107 7.14 -3.42 12.58
CA TRP A 107 6.49 -4.71 12.82
C TRP A 107 4.98 -4.63 12.59
N TYR A 108 4.31 -3.59 13.10
CA TYR A 108 2.85 -3.46 12.97
C TYR A 108 2.39 -3.39 11.51
N TYR A 109 3.04 -2.55 10.69
CA TYR A 109 2.69 -2.41 9.28
C TYR A 109 3.03 -3.66 8.46
N LEU A 110 4.21 -4.24 8.68
CA LEU A 110 4.67 -5.39 7.90
C LEU A 110 3.91 -6.67 8.28
N ASN A 111 3.60 -6.86 9.57
CA ASN A 111 2.89 -8.04 10.06
C ASN A 111 1.45 -8.07 9.56
N ALA A 112 0.78 -6.92 9.47
CA ALA A 112 -0.56 -6.83 8.90
C ALA A 112 -0.60 -7.36 7.44
N VAL A 113 0.37 -6.97 6.62
CA VAL A 113 0.47 -7.48 5.25
C VAL A 113 0.92 -8.95 5.22
N LEU A 114 1.82 -9.36 6.13
CA LEU A 114 2.24 -10.76 6.23
C LEU A 114 1.06 -11.67 6.52
N ASN A 115 0.15 -11.28 7.42
CA ASN A 115 -1.04 -12.07 7.75
C ASN A 115 -1.91 -12.31 6.52
N GLU A 116 -2.17 -11.26 5.73
CA GLU A 116 -2.94 -11.36 4.47
C GLU A 116 -2.29 -12.31 3.45
N VAL A 117 -0.96 -12.32 3.38
CA VAL A 117 -0.23 -13.24 2.52
C VAL A 117 -0.32 -14.66 3.08
N SER A 118 -0.05 -14.84 4.37
CA SER A 118 -0.05 -16.15 5.03
C SER A 118 -1.40 -16.86 4.93
N GLU A 119 -2.51 -16.13 5.10
CA GLU A 119 -3.85 -16.69 4.95
C GLU A 119 -4.08 -17.30 3.56
N ARG A 120 -3.58 -16.66 2.50
CA ARG A 120 -3.73 -17.14 1.12
C ARG A 120 -2.90 -18.38 0.82
N PHE A 121 -1.81 -18.60 1.57
CA PHE A 121 -0.94 -19.77 1.44
C PHE A 121 -1.14 -20.79 2.58
N ALA A 122 -2.19 -20.64 3.40
CA ALA A 122 -2.46 -21.50 4.55
C ALA A 122 -2.53 -22.99 4.21
N LEU A 123 -3.05 -23.35 3.03
CA LEU A 123 -3.15 -24.74 2.60
C LEU A 123 -1.78 -25.43 2.53
N GLY A 124 -0.74 -24.74 2.05
CA GLY A 124 0.60 -25.31 1.98
C GLY A 124 1.21 -25.54 3.37
N HIS A 125 0.91 -24.66 4.32
CA HIS A 125 1.30 -24.83 5.72
C HIS A 125 0.61 -26.04 6.35
N LEU A 126 -0.70 -26.22 6.12
CA LEU A 126 -1.45 -27.38 6.60
C LEU A 126 -0.95 -28.70 5.99
N ARG A 127 -0.61 -28.70 4.69
CA ARG A 127 -0.01 -29.87 4.03
C ARG A 127 1.33 -30.24 4.65
N ARG A 128 2.17 -29.24 4.92
CA ARG A 128 3.47 -29.45 5.59
C ARG A 128 3.28 -30.03 6.99
N ASP A 129 2.36 -29.49 7.77
CA ASP A 129 2.03 -29.98 9.11
C ASP A 129 1.53 -31.43 9.08
N ALA A 130 0.73 -31.77 8.06
CA ALA A 130 0.31 -33.14 7.76
C ALA A 130 1.43 -34.03 7.18
N SER A 131 2.70 -33.59 7.21
CA SER A 131 3.87 -34.31 6.69
C SER A 131 3.77 -34.68 5.21
N MET A 132 2.99 -33.92 4.43
CA MET A 132 2.94 -34.06 2.98
C MET A 132 4.16 -33.40 2.34
N ASP A 133 4.56 -33.89 1.17
CA ASP A 133 5.60 -33.27 0.37
C ASP A 133 5.12 -31.91 -0.15
N VAL A 134 5.83 -30.85 0.24
CA VAL A 134 5.56 -29.46 -0.15
C VAL A 134 6.86 -28.75 -0.49
N HIS A 135 6.80 -27.79 -1.39
CA HIS A 135 7.94 -26.94 -1.67
C HIS A 135 7.91 -25.70 -0.78
N THR A 136 8.97 -25.49 -0.01
CA THR A 136 9.08 -24.38 0.93
C THR A 136 10.16 -23.41 0.47
N GLU A 137 9.84 -22.11 0.45
CA GLU A 137 10.77 -21.04 0.06
C GLU A 137 10.64 -19.83 1.00
N THR A 138 11.77 -19.15 1.25
CA THR A 138 11.80 -17.93 2.07
C THR A 138 11.75 -16.68 1.20
N TYR A 139 10.80 -15.80 1.51
CA TYR A 139 10.61 -14.51 0.86
C TYR A 139 10.90 -13.36 1.82
N LEU A 140 11.44 -12.29 1.26
CA LEU A 140 11.52 -10.98 1.90
C LEU A 140 10.42 -10.09 1.37
N MET A 141 9.80 -9.31 2.26
CA MET A 141 8.81 -8.31 1.91
C MET A 141 9.12 -6.98 2.58
N CYS A 142 9.01 -5.88 1.84
CA CYS A 142 9.00 -4.53 2.39
C CYS A 142 7.94 -3.67 1.71
N LEU A 143 7.61 -2.54 2.34
CA LEU A 143 6.67 -1.56 1.78
C LEU A 143 7.42 -0.51 0.95
N THR A 144 6.97 -0.29 -0.28
CA THR A 144 7.55 0.63 -1.24
C THR A 144 6.49 1.54 -1.85
N HIS A 145 6.94 2.69 -2.35
CA HIS A 145 6.14 3.59 -3.16
C HIS A 145 7.03 4.20 -4.24
N GLU A 146 6.98 3.58 -5.43
CA GLU A 146 7.79 3.94 -6.60
C GLU A 146 7.25 5.23 -7.26
N GLN A 147 8.07 6.28 -7.33
CA GLN A 147 7.67 7.60 -7.87
C GLN A 147 8.09 7.88 -9.34
N ALA A 148 8.57 6.88 -10.08
CA ALA A 148 9.15 7.09 -11.42
C ALA A 148 8.19 7.74 -12.42
N GLY A 149 8.70 8.73 -13.17
CA GLY A 149 7.93 9.63 -14.03
C GLY A 149 7.14 8.97 -15.17
N GLN A 150 7.42 7.71 -15.51
CA GLN A 150 6.64 6.94 -16.49
C GLN A 150 5.49 6.10 -15.88
N VAL A 151 5.44 5.98 -14.56
CA VAL A 151 4.41 5.18 -13.89
C VAL A 151 3.10 5.98 -13.84
N ARG A 152 2.13 5.54 -14.66
CA ARG A 152 0.79 6.15 -14.74
C ARG A 152 -0.01 6.11 -13.43
N THR A 153 0.36 5.23 -12.49
CA THR A 153 -0.39 4.95 -11.27
C THR A 153 0.54 4.73 -10.09
N ARG A 154 0.52 5.66 -9.13
CA ARG A 154 1.30 5.60 -7.90
C ARG A 154 0.49 4.83 -6.84
N LYS A 155 1.06 3.76 -6.32
CA LYS A 155 0.43 2.86 -5.34
C LYS A 155 1.44 2.48 -4.26
N ILE A 156 0.94 2.24 -3.06
CA ILE A 156 1.71 1.56 -2.02
C ILE A 156 1.83 0.10 -2.44
N ARG A 157 3.05 -0.44 -2.38
CA ARG A 157 3.32 -1.83 -2.74
C ARG A 157 4.01 -2.54 -1.60
N ALA A 158 3.58 -3.76 -1.33
CA ALA A 158 4.40 -4.71 -0.59
C ALA A 158 5.13 -5.58 -1.61
N MET A 159 6.44 -5.35 -1.75
CA MET A 159 7.25 -6.07 -2.71
C MET A 159 7.80 -7.33 -2.08
N MET A 160 7.30 -8.48 -2.53
CA MET A 160 7.78 -9.80 -2.17
C MET A 160 8.80 -10.30 -3.18
N VAL A 161 9.92 -10.82 -2.69
CA VAL A 161 11.02 -11.37 -3.49
C VAL A 161 11.65 -12.52 -2.74
N ARG A 162 12.10 -13.57 -3.45
CA ARG A 162 12.85 -14.65 -2.78
C ARG A 162 14.08 -14.07 -2.09
N LYS A 163 14.32 -14.47 -0.84
CA LYS A 163 15.45 -13.96 -0.05
C LYS A 163 16.78 -14.23 -0.76
N SER A 164 16.93 -15.45 -1.31
CA SER A 164 18.10 -15.87 -2.09
C SER A 164 18.35 -14.97 -3.31
N LEU A 165 17.29 -14.57 -4.02
CA LEU A 165 17.38 -13.69 -5.18
C LEU A 165 17.77 -12.26 -4.78
N LEU A 166 17.14 -11.69 -3.75
CA LEU A 166 17.44 -10.31 -3.35
C LEU A 166 18.88 -10.15 -2.83
N LEU A 167 19.39 -11.17 -2.13
CA LEU A 167 20.77 -11.16 -1.64
C LEU A 167 21.80 -11.38 -2.74
N ASN A 168 21.41 -12.05 -3.84
CA ASN A 168 22.28 -12.42 -4.95
C ASN A 168 21.71 -11.91 -6.29
N LEU A 169 21.37 -10.62 -6.35
CA LEU A 169 20.90 -10.03 -7.60
C LEU A 169 21.99 -10.14 -8.68
N PRO A 170 21.62 -10.48 -9.94
CA PRO A 170 22.58 -10.51 -11.02
C PRO A 170 23.18 -9.12 -11.26
N ALA A 171 24.48 -9.08 -11.59
CA ALA A 171 25.17 -7.85 -11.95
C ALA A 171 24.66 -7.26 -13.27
N GLU A 172 24.28 -8.13 -14.21
CA GLU A 172 23.68 -7.75 -15.47
C GLU A 172 22.17 -7.48 -15.30
N THR A 173 21.71 -6.38 -15.90
CA THR A 173 20.29 -6.02 -15.92
C THR A 173 19.50 -7.07 -16.70
N PRO A 174 18.46 -7.69 -16.11
CA PRO A 174 17.62 -8.64 -16.83
C PRO A 174 16.82 -7.94 -17.93
N SER A 175 16.34 -8.73 -18.89
CA SER A 175 15.33 -8.26 -19.82
C SER A 175 13.99 -7.99 -19.12
N PHE A 176 13.18 -7.10 -19.67
CA PHE A 176 11.92 -6.67 -19.06
C PHE A 176 10.71 -7.12 -19.88
N GLU A 177 9.67 -7.67 -19.23
CA GLU A 177 8.39 -7.95 -19.90
C GLU A 177 7.75 -6.66 -20.48
N ARG A 178 8.02 -5.52 -19.84
CA ARG A 178 7.57 -4.19 -20.27
C ARG A 178 8.68 -3.17 -20.00
N PRO A 179 8.87 -2.14 -20.85
CA PRO A 179 9.88 -1.12 -20.61
C PRO A 179 9.77 -0.44 -19.24
N THR A 180 8.54 -0.28 -18.72
CA THR A 180 8.28 0.31 -17.40
C THR A 180 8.75 -0.53 -16.21
N HIS A 181 9.16 -1.79 -16.41
CA HIS A 181 9.71 -2.62 -15.34
C HIS A 181 11.17 -2.25 -14.99
N SER A 182 11.82 -1.35 -15.74
CA SER A 182 13.13 -0.82 -15.37
C SER A 182 13.14 -0.18 -13.97
N THR A 183 12.10 0.58 -13.63
CA THR A 183 11.92 1.15 -12.28
C THR A 183 11.88 0.07 -11.20
N ARG A 184 11.29 -1.09 -11.51
CA ARG A 184 11.24 -2.21 -10.57
C ARG A 184 12.63 -2.78 -10.33
N TRP A 185 13.44 -2.87 -11.37
CA TRP A 185 14.83 -3.32 -11.26
C TRP A 185 15.66 -2.39 -10.37
N GLU A 186 15.59 -1.08 -10.60
CA GLU A 186 16.24 -0.08 -9.76
C GLU A 186 15.78 -0.17 -8.29
N THR A 187 14.48 -0.38 -8.09
CA THR A 187 13.90 -0.55 -6.75
C THR A 187 14.42 -1.80 -6.06
N LEU A 188 14.58 -2.92 -6.77
CA LEU A 188 15.16 -4.15 -6.21
C LEU A 188 16.61 -3.95 -5.76
N GLN A 189 17.42 -3.23 -6.54
CA GLN A 189 18.81 -2.92 -6.17
C GLN A 189 18.84 -2.10 -4.87
N LYS A 190 18.01 -1.06 -4.79
CA LYS A 190 17.86 -0.23 -3.58
C LYS A 190 17.33 -1.03 -2.39
N MET A 191 16.40 -1.96 -2.61
CA MET A 191 15.91 -2.86 -1.57
C MET A 191 17.02 -3.78 -1.03
N ALA A 192 17.87 -4.32 -1.91
CA ALA A 192 18.98 -5.18 -1.50
C ALA A 192 20.00 -4.42 -0.61
N GLU A 193 20.30 -3.16 -0.96
CA GLU A 193 21.13 -2.28 -0.15
C GLU A 193 20.45 -1.90 1.17
N LYS A 194 19.16 -1.55 1.12
CA LYS A 194 18.37 -1.17 2.31
C LYS A 194 18.26 -2.32 3.30
N TYR A 195 18.05 -3.56 2.84
CA TYR A 195 17.95 -4.72 3.72
C TYR A 195 19.23 -4.93 4.54
N ARG A 196 20.41 -4.70 3.94
CA ARG A 196 21.70 -4.80 4.65
C ARG A 196 21.87 -3.75 5.75
N SER A 197 21.35 -2.54 5.54
CA SER A 197 21.50 -1.42 6.48
C SER A 197 20.35 -1.31 7.50
N ARG A 198 19.14 -1.68 7.10
CA ARG A 198 17.88 -1.56 7.85
C ARG A 198 16.99 -2.78 7.66
N PRO A 199 17.39 -3.96 8.18
CA PRO A 199 16.57 -5.16 8.08
C PRO A 199 15.23 -5.03 8.81
N ASP A 200 15.09 -4.08 9.75
CA ASP A 200 13.84 -3.77 10.44
C ASP A 200 12.70 -3.32 9.52
N GLN A 201 13.01 -2.85 8.31
CA GLN A 201 12.01 -2.46 7.31
C GLN A 201 11.52 -3.63 6.44
N PHE A 202 12.00 -4.83 6.72
CA PHE A 202 11.67 -6.03 5.99
C PHE A 202 11.06 -7.06 6.93
N VAL A 203 10.17 -7.87 6.39
CA VAL A 203 9.69 -9.07 7.05
C VAL A 203 10.07 -10.28 6.23
N GLU A 204 10.61 -11.28 6.92
CA GLU A 204 10.87 -12.60 6.35
C GLU A 204 9.63 -13.46 6.53
N MET A 205 9.24 -14.14 5.47
CA MET A 205 8.14 -15.09 5.50
C MET A 205 8.53 -16.35 4.77
N GLU A 206 8.16 -17.48 5.36
CA GLU A 206 8.29 -18.78 4.74
C GLU A 206 6.95 -19.13 4.08
N ILE A 207 6.98 -19.56 2.82
CA ILE A 207 5.79 -19.96 2.08
C ILE A 207 5.96 -21.41 1.64
N SER A 208 4.96 -22.23 1.97
CA SER A 208 4.84 -23.61 1.52
C SER A 208 3.81 -23.70 0.39
N LEU A 209 4.09 -24.46 -0.67
CA LEU A 209 3.22 -24.71 -1.83
C LEU A 209 3.00 -26.21 -2.06
#